data_AF-A0A7J9FLI3-F1
#
_entry.id   AF-A0A7J9FLI3-F1
#
_cell.length_a   1.000
_cell.length_b   1.000
_cell.length_c   1.000
_cell.angle_alpha   90.00
_cell.angle_beta   90.00
_cell.angle_gamma   90.00
#
_symmetry.space_group_name_H-M   'P 1'
#
loop_
_entity.id
_entity.type
_entity.pdbx_description
1 polymer ?
#
loop_
_entity_poly.entity_id
_entity_poly.type
_entity_poly.pdbx_seq_one_letter_code
_entity_poly.pdbx_strand_id
1 'polypeptide(L)'
;MPEAPKNTLKPTTDYNLELKNKKTLQFIEDVTSNADEVQKKVLEEILSRNAHVEYLQTRGLNGHTDRETFKKTMPVITYEDIQPHIDRIANGDTSPILSSNPISEFLTSSGTSGGERKLMPTIEEELGRRSLLYSLLMPVMSQFVPGLDEGKGMYFLFIKSEAKTPGGLVARPVLTSYYKSTHFKNRPYDPYTNYTSPNETILCPDSYQSMYSQMLCGLCQHKEVLRVGAVFASGFIRAIKFLEKHWRLLCNDIRTGTIDPQITDQSVREAVMKILKPDPKLADFIEAECSKDSWQGIITRLWPNTKYVDVIVTGTMSQYIPTLDYYSNGLHLVCTMYASSECYFGVNLNPLCKPSEVSYTLVPTMAYFEFLPVQRNNGVTSSISVPKTLNEKEQQELVDLVDVKLGQEYELVVTTYSGTSKTLSL
;
A
#
# COMPACT_ATOMS: atom_id res chain seq x y z
N MET A 1 -18.42 -3.79 12.59
CA MET A 1 -17.58 -3.09 13.59
C MET A 1 -17.72 -1.59 13.37
N PRO A 2 -17.91 -0.77 14.42
CA PRO A 2 -18.24 0.65 14.32
C PRO A 2 -17.00 1.56 14.34
N GLU A 3 -17.04 2.66 13.58
CA GLU A 3 -15.98 3.70 13.44
C GLU A 3 -14.59 3.18 13.01
N ALA A 4 -13.75 4.04 12.42
CA ALA A 4 -12.34 3.70 12.24
C ALA A 4 -11.75 3.27 13.61
N PRO A 5 -10.94 2.20 13.70
CA PRO A 5 -10.44 1.73 14.99
C PRO A 5 -9.77 2.89 15.73
N LYS A 6 -10.40 3.36 16.82
CA LYS A 6 -9.78 4.34 17.72
C LYS A 6 -8.53 3.67 18.27
N ASN A 7 -7.40 4.37 18.16
CA ASN A 7 -6.09 3.87 18.56
C ASN A 7 -6.03 3.76 20.09
N THR A 8 -6.63 2.71 20.66
CA THR A 8 -6.72 2.46 22.10
C THR A 8 -5.92 1.22 22.47
N LEU A 9 -4.63 1.23 22.14
CA LEU A 9 -3.68 0.35 22.82
C LEU A 9 -2.69 1.24 23.58
N LYS A 10 -3.07 1.57 24.83
CA LYS A 10 -2.07 1.91 25.84
C LYS A 10 -1.15 0.69 25.98
N PRO A 11 0.17 0.86 26.04
CA PRO A 11 1.08 -0.27 26.21
C PRO A 11 0.86 -0.88 27.60
N THR A 12 0.02 -1.92 27.66
CA THR A 12 -0.07 -2.81 28.82
C THR A 12 1.11 -3.77 28.76
N THR A 13 1.66 -4.05 29.94
CA THR A 13 2.83 -4.88 30.25
C THR A 13 2.72 -6.37 29.87
N ASP A 14 1.78 -6.75 29.00
CA ASP A 14 1.56 -8.13 28.54
C ASP A 14 1.17 -8.12 27.05
N TYR A 15 2.17 -7.91 26.17
CA TYR A 15 1.97 -8.03 24.73
C TYR A 15 1.90 -9.50 24.33
N ASN A 16 0.70 -10.08 24.35
CA ASN A 16 0.47 -11.43 23.85
C ASN A 16 0.27 -11.42 22.33
N LEU A 17 1.36 -11.68 21.60
CA LEU A 17 1.40 -11.71 20.13
C LEU A 17 0.46 -12.77 19.54
N GLU A 18 0.40 -13.96 20.14
CA GLU A 18 -0.45 -15.06 19.69
C GLU A 18 -1.94 -14.69 19.77
N LEU A 19 -2.37 -14.10 20.90
CA LEU A 19 -3.74 -13.64 21.09
C LEU A 19 -4.08 -12.50 20.12
N LYS A 20 -3.14 -11.58 19.87
CA LYS A 20 -3.31 -10.52 18.87
C LYS A 20 -3.52 -11.12 17.48
N ASN A 21 -2.66 -12.04 17.05
CA ASN A 21 -2.78 -12.71 15.76
C ASN A 21 -4.11 -13.45 15.64
N LYS A 22 -4.50 -14.23 16.66
CA LYS A 22 -5.78 -14.95 16.68
C LYS A 22 -6.98 -14.00 16.54
N LYS A 23 -6.98 -12.85 17.24
CA LYS A 23 -8.04 -11.84 17.10
C LYS A 23 -8.10 -11.23 15.70
N THR A 24 -6.94 -10.94 15.10
CA THR A 24 -6.89 -10.41 13.73
C THR A 24 -7.38 -11.43 12.71
N LEU A 25 -7.02 -12.70 12.86
CA LEU A 25 -7.51 -13.77 11.99
C LEU A 25 -9.02 -13.99 12.17
N GLN A 26 -9.52 -13.97 13.42
CA GLN A 26 -10.96 -14.03 13.68
C GLN A 26 -11.70 -12.84 13.05
N PHE A 27 -11.13 -11.64 13.07
CA PHE A 27 -11.72 -10.49 12.38
C PHE A 27 -11.86 -10.76 10.86
N ILE A 28 -10.86 -11.37 10.21
CA ILE A 28 -10.94 -11.74 8.79
C ILE A 28 -12.07 -12.74 8.56
N GLU A 29 -12.17 -13.79 9.37
CA GLU A 29 -13.25 -14.78 9.29
C GLU A 29 -14.63 -14.14 9.50
N ASP A 30 -14.77 -13.26 10.48
CA ASP A 30 -16.03 -12.59 10.80
C ASP A 30 -16.50 -11.69 9.65
N VAL A 31 -15.61 -10.88 9.06
CA VAL A 31 -15.99 -9.95 7.99
C VAL A 31 -16.19 -10.64 6.65
N THR A 32 -15.49 -11.75 6.40
CA THR A 32 -15.65 -12.53 5.15
C THR A 32 -16.87 -13.45 5.20
N SER A 33 -17.18 -14.06 6.34
CA SER A 33 -18.38 -14.87 6.53
C SER A 33 -19.68 -14.06 6.45
N ASN A 34 -19.63 -12.76 6.79
CA ASN A 34 -20.78 -11.86 6.81
C ASN A 34 -20.65 -10.71 5.79
N ALA A 35 -19.96 -10.96 4.66
CA ALA A 35 -19.55 -9.91 3.72
C ALA A 35 -20.71 -9.03 3.22
N ASP A 36 -21.88 -9.58 2.87
CA ASP A 36 -23.05 -8.81 2.40
C ASP A 36 -23.60 -7.89 3.49
N GLU A 37 -23.72 -8.39 4.72
CA GLU A 37 -24.17 -7.58 5.85
C GLU A 37 -23.18 -6.47 6.20
N VAL A 38 -21.88 -6.76 6.11
CA VAL A 38 -20.82 -5.77 6.32
C VAL A 38 -20.88 -4.70 5.24
N GLN A 39 -21.01 -5.09 3.96
CA GLN A 39 -21.14 -4.15 2.83
C GLN A 39 -22.36 -3.24 2.96
N LYS A 40 -23.52 -3.78 3.37
CA LYS A 40 -24.72 -2.98 3.65
C LYS A 40 -24.48 -1.94 4.76
N LYS A 41 -23.85 -2.36 5.88
CA LYS A 41 -23.52 -1.46 6.99
C LYS A 41 -22.52 -0.38 6.60
N VAL A 42 -21.50 -0.72 5.81
CA VAL A 42 -20.51 0.24 5.30
C VAL A 42 -21.18 1.28 4.39
N LEU A 43 -22.04 0.84 3.46
CA LEU A 43 -22.77 1.76 2.59
C LEU A 43 -23.69 2.66 3.40
N GLU A 44 -24.50 2.09 4.30
CA GLU A 44 -25.40 2.85 5.18
C GLU A 44 -24.63 3.91 5.99
N GLU A 45 -23.46 3.56 6.53
CA GLU A 45 -22.61 4.49 7.26
C GLU A 45 -22.06 5.62 6.38
N ILE A 46 -21.54 5.29 5.19
CA ILE A 46 -21.05 6.28 4.22
C ILE A 46 -22.17 7.27 3.86
N LEU A 47 -23.35 6.76 3.50
CA LEU A 47 -24.49 7.57 3.06
C LEU A 47 -25.08 8.39 4.21
N SER A 48 -25.18 7.82 5.42
CA SER A 48 -25.66 8.54 6.60
C SER A 48 -24.76 9.71 6.95
N ARG A 49 -23.43 9.49 6.94
CA ARG A 49 -22.44 10.54 7.22
C ARG A 49 -22.45 11.64 6.17
N ASN A 50 -22.61 11.27 4.89
CA ASN A 50 -22.52 12.19 3.77
C ASN A 50 -23.90 12.69 3.27
N ALA A 51 -25.00 12.42 3.99
CA ALA A 51 -26.37 12.70 3.54
C ALA A 51 -26.62 14.15 3.09
N HIS A 52 -25.86 15.11 3.63
CA HIS A 52 -26.00 16.55 3.36
C HIS A 52 -24.89 17.14 2.50
N VAL A 53 -24.02 16.32 1.90
CA VAL A 53 -22.99 16.82 1.01
C VAL A 53 -23.58 17.21 -0.35
N GLU A 54 -23.01 18.23 -0.99
CA GLU A 54 -23.49 18.78 -2.26
C GLU A 54 -23.68 17.69 -3.33
N TYR A 55 -22.71 16.78 -3.44
CA TYR A 55 -22.72 15.74 -4.48
C TYR A 55 -23.89 14.77 -4.33
N LEU A 56 -24.24 14.34 -3.12
CA LEU A 56 -25.39 13.42 -2.92
C LEU A 56 -26.74 14.15 -3.03
N GLN A 57 -26.80 15.41 -2.61
CA GLN A 57 -28.01 16.24 -2.72
C GLN A 57 -28.35 16.56 -4.17
N THR A 58 -27.37 16.98 -4.97
CA THR A 58 -27.57 17.31 -6.40
C THR A 58 -27.99 16.09 -7.23
N ARG A 59 -27.68 14.87 -6.78
CA ARG A 59 -28.12 13.61 -7.40
C ARG A 59 -29.48 13.11 -6.89
N GLY A 60 -30.08 13.78 -5.92
CA GLY A 60 -31.43 13.45 -5.44
C GLY A 60 -31.50 12.22 -4.54
N LEU A 61 -30.40 11.83 -3.89
CA LEU A 61 -30.42 10.70 -2.95
C LEU A 61 -31.25 11.02 -1.69
N ASN A 62 -31.51 12.29 -1.39
CA ASN A 62 -32.48 12.76 -0.38
C ASN A 62 -32.35 12.10 1.01
N GLY A 63 -31.12 11.77 1.43
CA GLY A 63 -30.85 11.14 2.73
C GLY A 63 -31.19 9.65 2.82
N HIS A 64 -31.55 9.01 1.70
CA HIS A 64 -31.69 7.56 1.64
C HIS A 64 -30.34 6.86 1.84
N THR A 65 -30.35 5.82 2.66
CA THR A 65 -29.15 5.04 3.02
C THR A 65 -29.22 3.59 2.55
N ASP A 66 -30.34 3.19 1.95
CA ASP A 66 -30.55 1.84 1.45
C ASP A 66 -29.86 1.61 0.10
N ARG A 67 -29.34 0.40 -0.06
CA ARG A 67 -28.58 -0.04 -1.23
C ARG A 67 -29.38 0.06 -2.54
N GLU A 68 -30.67 -0.26 -2.53
CA GLU A 68 -31.50 -0.26 -3.74
C GLU A 68 -31.67 1.16 -4.30
N THR A 69 -32.03 2.12 -3.42
CA THR A 69 -32.17 3.52 -3.79
C THR A 69 -30.83 4.10 -4.22
N PHE A 70 -29.75 3.80 -3.51
CA PHE A 70 -28.39 4.19 -3.91
C PHE A 70 -28.05 3.71 -5.31
N LYS A 71 -28.27 2.42 -5.60
CA LYS A 71 -27.96 1.85 -6.91
C LYS A 71 -28.76 2.47 -8.04
N LYS A 72 -30.05 2.77 -7.81
CA LYS A 72 -30.95 3.39 -8.79
C LYS A 72 -30.67 4.87 -9.04
N THR A 73 -30.18 5.58 -8.03
CA THR A 73 -30.07 7.05 -8.04
C THR A 73 -28.68 7.51 -8.43
N MET A 74 -27.65 6.83 -7.91
CA MET A 74 -26.27 7.27 -8.09
C MET A 74 -25.69 6.70 -9.39
N PRO A 75 -25.13 7.56 -10.27
CA PRO A 75 -24.51 7.11 -11.51
C PRO A 75 -23.15 6.47 -11.23
N VAL A 76 -22.72 5.59 -12.13
CA VAL A 76 -21.31 5.17 -12.19
C VAL A 76 -20.51 6.27 -12.87
N ILE A 77 -19.38 6.64 -12.28
CA ILE A 77 -18.57 7.78 -12.69
C ILE A 77 -17.10 7.42 -12.88
N THR A 78 -16.42 8.27 -13.64
CA THR A 78 -14.98 8.32 -13.81
C THR A 78 -14.39 9.49 -13.00
N TYR A 79 -13.06 9.62 -13.01
CA TYR A 79 -12.39 10.75 -12.37
C TYR A 79 -12.81 12.08 -12.98
N GLU A 80 -12.98 12.12 -14.31
CA GLU A 80 -13.31 13.30 -15.09
C GLU A 80 -14.69 13.86 -14.70
N ASP A 81 -15.64 13.01 -14.31
CA ASP A 81 -16.99 13.43 -13.87
C ASP A 81 -16.99 14.16 -12.52
N ILE A 82 -16.00 13.88 -11.65
CA ILE A 82 -15.86 14.51 -10.32
C ILE A 82 -14.75 15.55 -10.26
N GLN A 83 -13.97 15.71 -11.33
CA GLN A 83 -12.91 16.69 -11.42
C GLN A 83 -13.36 18.11 -11.06
N PRO A 84 -14.54 18.63 -11.49
CA PRO A 84 -14.98 19.96 -11.09
C PRO A 84 -15.15 20.15 -9.57
N HIS A 85 -15.56 19.10 -8.86
CA HIS A 85 -15.70 19.12 -7.41
C HIS A 85 -14.32 19.07 -6.73
N ILE A 86 -13.41 18.23 -7.25
CA ILE A 86 -12.02 18.13 -6.80
C ILE A 86 -11.31 19.47 -6.96
N ASP A 87 -11.48 20.14 -8.10
CA ASP A 87 -10.84 21.42 -8.39
C ASP A 87 -11.32 22.52 -7.44
N ARG A 88 -12.61 22.55 -7.08
CA ARG A 88 -13.14 23.47 -6.06
C ARG A 88 -12.48 23.27 -4.71
N ILE A 89 -12.40 22.02 -4.23
CA ILE A 89 -11.74 21.67 -2.97
C ILE A 89 -10.25 22.03 -3.02
N ALA A 90 -9.58 21.70 -4.12
CA ALA A 90 -8.16 22.03 -4.33
C ALA A 90 -7.90 23.54 -4.33
N ASN A 91 -8.86 24.35 -4.80
CA ASN A 91 -8.80 25.81 -4.77
C ASN A 91 -9.24 26.44 -3.43
N GLY A 92 -9.60 25.63 -2.43
CA GLY A 92 -9.85 26.09 -1.06
C GLY A 92 -11.33 26.16 -0.67
N ASP A 93 -12.24 25.60 -1.46
CA ASP A 93 -13.65 25.45 -1.04
C ASP A 93 -13.75 24.40 0.08
N THR A 94 -14.12 24.86 1.28
CA THR A 94 -14.25 24.04 2.50
C THR A 94 -15.68 23.60 2.77
N SER A 95 -16.63 23.90 1.88
CA SER A 95 -18.00 23.40 1.98
C SER A 95 -18.03 21.87 1.84
N PRO A 96 -19.04 21.19 2.44
CA PRO A 96 -19.15 19.73 2.35
C PRO A 96 -19.58 19.29 0.94
N ILE A 97 -18.64 19.26 0.00
CA ILE A 97 -18.92 18.94 -1.41
C ILE A 97 -19.06 17.42 -1.61
N LEU A 98 -18.01 16.68 -1.25
CA LEU A 98 -17.93 15.22 -1.42
C LEU A 98 -18.09 14.46 -0.10
N SER A 99 -17.64 15.05 1.00
CA SER A 99 -17.60 14.43 2.33
C SER A 99 -18.05 15.44 3.38
N SER A 100 -18.74 14.98 4.42
CA SER A 100 -19.06 15.81 5.59
C SER A 100 -17.84 16.06 6.48
N ASN A 101 -16.88 15.12 6.48
CA ASN A 101 -15.58 15.32 7.07
C ASN A 101 -14.68 16.17 6.16
N PRO A 102 -13.90 17.12 6.70
CA PRO A 102 -12.96 17.91 5.90
C PRO A 102 -11.95 17.03 5.16
N ILE A 103 -11.71 17.35 3.89
CA ILE A 103 -10.63 16.71 3.11
C ILE A 103 -9.29 17.15 3.72
N SER A 104 -8.50 16.17 4.19
CA SER A 104 -7.24 16.44 4.88
C SER A 104 -6.07 16.63 3.92
N GLU A 105 -6.08 15.88 2.81
CA GLU A 105 -5.07 15.96 1.75
C GLU A 105 -5.60 15.32 0.44
N PHE A 106 -4.84 15.49 -0.64
CA PHE A 106 -5.04 14.78 -1.90
C PHE A 106 -3.97 13.72 -2.12
N LEU A 107 -4.42 12.48 -2.32
CA LEU A 107 -3.55 11.37 -2.65
C LEU A 107 -3.35 11.32 -4.16
N THR A 108 -2.13 11.56 -4.62
CA THR A 108 -1.83 11.58 -6.06
C THR A 108 -1.73 10.16 -6.60
N SER A 109 -2.63 9.80 -7.52
CA SER A 109 -2.58 8.51 -8.22
C SER A 109 -1.35 8.42 -9.14
N SER A 110 -0.97 7.20 -9.48
CA SER A 110 -0.02 6.96 -10.58
C SER A 110 -0.70 7.04 -11.95
N GLY A 111 -2.02 6.85 -12.01
CA GLY A 111 -2.83 7.12 -13.20
C GLY A 111 -2.95 8.62 -13.46
N THR A 112 -2.93 8.99 -14.74
CA THR A 112 -2.97 10.38 -15.19
C THR A 112 -4.27 10.71 -15.92
N SER A 113 -4.75 11.95 -15.81
CA SER A 113 -5.78 12.54 -16.65
C SER A 113 -5.25 13.83 -17.26
N GLY A 114 -5.33 13.99 -18.58
CA GLY A 114 -4.77 15.17 -19.27
C GLY A 114 -3.25 15.36 -19.10
N GLY A 115 -2.51 14.30 -18.75
CA GLY A 115 -1.06 14.35 -18.48
C GLY A 115 -0.69 14.60 -17.00
N GLU A 116 -1.66 14.96 -16.16
CA GLU A 116 -1.45 15.23 -14.73
C GLU A 116 -1.93 14.07 -13.85
N ARG A 117 -1.31 13.92 -12.67
CA ARG A 117 -1.71 12.88 -11.71
C ARG A 117 -3.11 13.17 -11.16
N LYS A 118 -3.96 12.16 -11.13
CA LYS A 118 -5.31 12.26 -10.51
C LYS A 118 -5.20 12.55 -9.01
N LEU A 119 -5.97 13.53 -8.52
CA LEU A 119 -6.03 13.94 -7.12
C LEU A 119 -7.17 13.21 -6.40
N MET A 120 -6.86 12.20 -5.59
CA MET A 120 -7.88 11.45 -4.85
C MET A 120 -8.09 12.09 -3.48
N PRO A 121 -9.28 12.65 -3.17
CA PRO A 121 -9.53 13.24 -1.86
C PRO A 121 -9.51 12.16 -0.77
N THR A 122 -8.88 12.45 0.36
CA THR A 122 -8.93 11.59 1.56
C THR A 122 -9.31 12.41 2.78
N ILE A 123 -9.93 11.74 3.75
CA ILE A 123 -10.18 12.27 5.09
C ILE A 123 -9.20 11.63 6.08
N GLU A 124 -8.99 12.26 7.24
CA GLU A 124 -8.03 11.79 8.26
C GLU A 124 -8.32 10.37 8.73
N GLU A 125 -9.61 10.02 8.91
CA GLU A 125 -10.04 8.69 9.37
C GLU A 125 -9.60 7.54 8.46
N GLU A 126 -9.36 7.79 7.18
CA GLU A 126 -8.91 6.76 6.24
C GLU A 126 -7.52 6.22 6.58
N LEU A 127 -6.67 6.99 7.28
CA LEU A 127 -5.40 6.47 7.78
C LEU A 127 -5.59 5.33 8.80
N GLY A 128 -6.69 5.37 9.56
CA GLY A 128 -7.09 4.28 10.46
C GLY A 128 -7.43 3.00 9.70
N ARG A 129 -8.21 3.10 8.62
CA ARG A 129 -8.55 1.95 7.75
C ARG A 129 -7.33 1.38 7.03
N ARG A 130 -6.45 2.24 6.51
CA ARG A 130 -5.18 1.81 5.90
C ARG A 130 -4.31 1.04 6.90
N SER A 131 -4.20 1.56 8.13
CA SER A 131 -3.46 0.89 9.21
C SER A 131 -4.09 -0.43 9.62
N LEU A 132 -5.43 -0.53 9.63
CA LEU A 132 -6.13 -1.79 9.83
C LEU A 132 -5.71 -2.81 8.77
N LEU A 133 -5.74 -2.47 7.47
CA LEU A 133 -5.35 -3.41 6.42
C LEU A 133 -3.89 -3.89 6.59
N TYR A 134 -2.95 -2.97 6.88
CA TYR A 134 -1.56 -3.35 7.17
C TYR A 134 -1.45 -4.30 8.36
N SER A 135 -2.29 -4.13 9.39
CA SER A 135 -2.29 -4.98 10.58
C SER A 135 -2.74 -6.42 10.31
N LEU A 136 -3.40 -6.68 9.17
CA LEU A 136 -3.85 -8.02 8.77
C LEU A 136 -2.70 -8.87 8.19
N LEU A 137 -1.70 -8.23 7.58
CA LEU A 137 -0.72 -8.91 6.72
C LEU A 137 0.13 -9.93 7.49
N MET A 138 0.65 -9.53 8.65
CA MET A 138 1.59 -10.34 9.42
C MET A 138 0.91 -11.48 10.19
N PRO A 139 -0.30 -11.30 10.77
CA PRO A 139 -1.10 -12.41 11.26
C PRO A 139 -1.40 -13.47 10.19
N VAL A 140 -1.76 -13.06 8.96
CA VAL A 140 -1.93 -13.99 7.82
C VAL A 140 -0.60 -14.71 7.53
N MET A 141 0.48 -13.97 7.35
CA MET A 141 1.80 -14.55 7.06
C MET A 141 2.28 -15.52 8.15
N SER A 142 1.98 -15.25 9.43
CA SER A 142 2.41 -16.09 10.55
C SER A 142 1.86 -17.52 10.52
N GLN A 143 0.77 -17.76 9.77
CA GLN A 143 0.25 -19.11 9.53
C GLN A 143 1.14 -19.95 8.60
N PHE A 144 1.92 -19.29 7.74
CA PHE A 144 2.72 -19.93 6.68
C PHE A 144 4.21 -19.91 6.98
N VAL A 145 4.70 -18.82 7.58
CA VAL A 145 6.13 -18.62 7.87
C VAL A 145 6.30 -18.25 9.33
N PRO A 146 6.58 -19.22 10.22
CA PRO A 146 6.74 -18.96 11.65
C PRO A 146 8.06 -18.23 11.97
N GLY A 147 8.13 -17.62 13.15
CA GLY A 147 9.35 -17.00 13.69
C GLY A 147 9.82 -15.78 12.89
N LEU A 148 8.89 -14.99 12.34
CA LEU A 148 9.22 -13.70 11.70
C LEU A 148 9.34 -12.55 12.70
N ASP A 149 8.84 -12.76 13.92
CA ASP A 149 8.92 -11.90 15.09
C ASP A 149 10.30 -11.93 15.78
N GLU A 150 11.11 -12.95 15.49
CA GLU A 150 12.46 -13.14 16.05
C GLU A 150 13.57 -12.37 15.30
N GLY A 151 13.21 -11.63 14.25
CA GLY A 151 14.16 -10.91 13.42
C GLY A 151 13.61 -9.63 12.81
N LYS A 152 14.19 -9.23 11.69
CA LYS A 152 13.92 -7.96 11.01
C LYS A 152 13.49 -8.16 9.57
N GLY A 153 12.69 -7.20 9.09
CA GLY A 153 12.42 -7.01 7.67
C GLY A 153 13.35 -5.96 7.07
N MET A 154 14.05 -6.29 5.99
CA MET A 154 14.80 -5.31 5.20
C MET A 154 13.93 -4.79 4.05
N TYR A 155 13.25 -3.67 4.30
CA TYR A 155 12.36 -3.04 3.33
C TYR A 155 12.95 -1.73 2.83
N PHE A 156 13.02 -1.58 1.50
CA PHE A 156 13.41 -0.33 0.84
C PHE A 156 12.18 0.53 0.59
N LEU A 157 11.93 1.48 1.48
CA LEU A 157 10.74 2.34 1.50
C LEU A 157 11.14 3.78 1.20
N PHE A 158 10.38 4.46 0.35
CA PHE A 158 10.74 5.80 -0.13
C PHE A 158 9.56 6.75 -0.09
N ILE A 159 9.77 7.95 0.46
CA ILE A 159 8.89 9.08 0.20
C ILE A 159 9.13 9.65 -1.21
N LYS A 160 8.17 10.41 -1.70
CA LYS A 160 8.24 11.16 -2.96
C LYS A 160 7.91 12.63 -2.73
N SER A 161 8.14 13.44 -3.77
CA SER A 161 7.80 14.86 -3.77
C SER A 161 6.34 15.11 -3.41
N GLU A 162 6.11 16.25 -2.76
CA GLU A 162 4.80 16.75 -2.36
C GLU A 162 4.59 18.12 -2.98
N ALA A 163 3.33 18.46 -3.23
CA ALA A 163 2.92 19.78 -3.66
C ALA A 163 1.85 20.33 -2.71
N LYS A 164 1.57 21.63 -2.83
CA LYS A 164 0.39 22.24 -2.22
C LYS A 164 -0.57 22.66 -3.32
N THR A 165 -1.86 22.42 -3.13
CA THR A 165 -2.91 22.97 -3.99
C THR A 165 -3.04 24.48 -3.76
N PRO A 166 -3.72 25.24 -4.64
CA PRO A 166 -3.95 26.67 -4.45
C PRO A 166 -4.66 27.01 -3.12
N GLY A 167 -5.56 26.15 -2.66
CA GLY A 167 -6.23 26.23 -1.36
C GLY A 167 -5.39 25.81 -0.16
N GLY A 168 -4.14 25.39 -0.38
CA GLY A 168 -3.18 25.06 0.69
C GLY A 168 -3.18 23.59 1.15
N LEU A 169 -4.04 22.73 0.60
CA LEU A 169 -4.04 21.30 0.91
C LEU A 169 -2.78 20.63 0.34
N VAL A 170 -2.27 19.63 1.05
CA VAL A 170 -1.12 18.84 0.58
C VAL A 170 -1.58 17.86 -0.49
N ALA A 171 -0.80 17.74 -1.58
CA ALA A 171 -1.00 16.74 -2.62
C ALA A 171 0.26 15.86 -2.75
N ARG A 172 0.13 14.55 -2.47
CA ARG A 172 1.28 13.62 -2.45
C ARG A 172 0.86 12.17 -2.65
N PRO A 173 1.78 11.25 -3.03
CA PRO A 173 1.44 9.84 -3.16
C PRO A 173 1.00 9.23 -1.83
N VAL A 174 0.08 8.25 -1.88
CA VAL A 174 -0.50 7.62 -0.67
C VAL A 174 0.54 7.03 0.28
N LEU A 175 1.61 6.44 -0.25
CA LEU A 175 2.68 5.89 0.59
C LEU A 175 3.50 6.99 1.26
N THR A 176 3.73 8.12 0.59
CA THR A 176 4.37 9.30 1.21
C THR A 176 3.53 9.81 2.39
N SER A 177 2.21 9.91 2.19
CA SER A 177 1.26 10.28 3.25
C SER A 177 1.36 9.30 4.43
N TYR A 178 1.29 8.00 4.15
CA TYR A 178 1.36 6.96 5.18
C TYR A 178 2.68 7.00 5.96
N TYR A 179 3.84 7.05 5.29
CA TYR A 179 5.14 7.09 5.98
C TYR A 179 5.32 8.36 6.82
N LYS A 180 4.74 9.48 6.39
CA LYS A 180 4.80 10.74 7.17
C LYS A 180 3.76 10.84 8.28
N SER A 181 2.78 9.95 8.32
CA SER A 181 1.73 9.91 9.34
C SER A 181 2.25 9.43 10.70
N THR A 182 1.47 9.72 11.76
CA THR A 182 1.72 9.18 13.11
C THR A 182 1.56 7.67 13.17
N HIS A 183 0.72 7.07 12.31
CA HIS A 183 0.55 5.63 12.22
C HIS A 183 1.83 4.88 11.82
N PHE A 184 2.73 5.54 11.08
CA PHE A 184 4.03 4.96 10.73
C PHE A 184 5.14 5.44 11.68
N LYS A 185 5.25 6.76 11.88
CA LYS A 185 6.33 7.37 12.68
C LYS A 185 6.29 6.97 14.15
N ASN A 186 5.08 6.97 14.72
CA ASN A 186 4.83 6.70 16.12
C ASN A 186 4.10 5.36 16.29
N ARG A 187 4.32 4.41 15.38
CA ARG A 187 3.73 3.08 15.46
C ARG A 187 4.12 2.43 16.80
N PRO A 188 3.16 1.78 17.50
CA PRO A 188 3.49 1.05 18.72
C PRO A 188 4.50 -0.04 18.41
N TYR A 189 5.24 -0.48 19.43
CA TYR A 189 6.11 -1.63 19.28
C TYR A 189 5.30 -2.84 18.78
N ASP A 190 5.77 -3.42 17.69
CA ASP A 190 5.26 -4.66 17.12
C ASP A 190 6.47 -5.41 16.55
N PRO A 191 6.77 -6.64 17.00
CA PRO A 191 7.90 -7.41 16.49
C PRO A 191 7.83 -7.61 14.97
N TYR A 192 6.64 -7.61 14.37
CA TYR A 192 6.49 -7.70 12.92
C TYR A 192 6.70 -6.38 12.16
N THR A 193 6.91 -5.25 12.84
CA THR A 193 7.28 -3.96 12.20
C THR A 193 8.70 -3.53 12.53
N ASN A 194 9.52 -4.48 12.99
CA ASN A 194 10.95 -4.32 13.23
C ASN A 194 11.70 -4.30 11.89
N TYR A 195 11.98 -3.11 11.39
CA TYR A 195 12.67 -2.91 10.11
C TYR A 195 14.14 -2.57 10.31
N THR A 196 14.98 -2.94 9.35
CA THR A 196 16.40 -2.52 9.36
C THR A 196 16.57 -1.02 9.16
N SER A 197 15.68 -0.40 8.38
CA SER A 197 15.71 1.00 7.99
C SER A 197 15.11 1.92 9.07
N PRO A 198 15.88 2.84 9.66
CA PRO A 198 15.33 3.87 10.55
C PRO A 198 14.31 4.76 9.83
N ASN A 199 13.35 5.33 10.58
CA ASN A 199 12.33 6.21 10.00
C ASN A 199 12.97 7.40 9.27
N GLU A 200 14.05 7.97 9.80
CA GLU A 200 14.77 9.11 9.23
C GLU A 200 15.34 8.77 7.84
N THR A 201 15.82 7.55 7.64
CA THR A 201 16.34 7.09 6.34
C THR A 201 15.24 6.96 5.29
N ILE A 202 14.04 6.52 5.70
CA ILE A 202 12.85 6.38 4.85
C ILE A 202 12.26 7.76 4.49
N LEU A 203 12.29 8.68 5.44
CA LEU A 203 11.74 10.02 5.34
C LEU A 203 12.70 11.04 4.73
N CYS A 204 13.90 10.62 4.34
CA CYS A 204 14.84 11.46 3.64
C CYS A 204 14.30 11.80 2.24
N PRO A 205 14.17 13.09 1.88
CA PRO A 205 13.65 13.49 0.57
C PRO A 205 14.66 13.24 -0.57
N ASP A 206 15.95 13.16 -0.26
CA ASP A 206 16.98 12.80 -1.22
C ASP A 206 17.00 11.27 -1.43
N SER A 207 16.58 10.86 -2.63
CA SER A 207 16.47 9.44 -2.98
C SER A 207 17.80 8.68 -2.95
N TYR A 208 18.93 9.35 -3.22
CA TYR A 208 20.25 8.72 -3.15
C TYR A 208 20.62 8.46 -1.70
N GLN A 209 20.49 9.49 -0.85
CA GLN A 209 20.83 9.37 0.58
C GLN A 209 19.92 8.36 1.30
N SER A 210 18.62 8.36 0.96
CA SER A 210 17.66 7.38 1.45
C SER A 210 18.04 5.95 1.04
N MET A 211 18.34 5.71 -0.25
CA MET A 211 18.74 4.38 -0.72
C MET A 211 20.05 3.91 -0.08
N TYR A 212 21.06 4.79 -0.04
CA TYR A 212 22.38 4.48 0.51
C TYR A 212 22.29 4.10 1.99
N SER A 213 21.63 4.94 2.79
CA SER A 213 21.50 4.71 4.23
C SER A 213 20.67 3.47 4.57
N GLN A 214 19.57 3.22 3.84
CA GLN A 214 18.78 1.99 4.02
C GLN A 214 19.58 0.73 3.66
N MET A 215 20.34 0.76 2.57
CA MET A 215 21.22 -0.35 2.18
C MET A 215 22.29 -0.60 3.24
N LEU A 216 22.94 0.46 3.72
CA LEU A 216 23.97 0.37 4.76
C LEU A 216 23.41 -0.23 6.06
N CYS A 217 22.25 0.23 6.53
CA CYS A 217 21.57 -0.33 7.69
C CYS A 217 21.20 -1.82 7.48
N GLY A 218 20.75 -2.19 6.28
CA GLY A 218 20.43 -3.57 5.92
C GLY A 218 21.64 -4.50 5.92
N LEU A 219 22.81 -4.01 5.48
CA LEU A 219 24.07 -4.76 5.52
C LEU A 219 24.60 -4.92 6.95
N CYS A 220 24.58 -3.86 7.76
CA CYS A 220 25.01 -3.92 9.17
C CYS A 220 24.21 -4.93 10.01
N GLN A 221 22.94 -5.14 9.66
CA GLN A 221 22.01 -6.01 10.39
C GLN A 221 21.75 -7.33 9.65
N HIS A 222 22.63 -7.73 8.72
CA HIS A 222 22.33 -8.76 7.73
C HIS A 222 21.91 -10.13 8.31
N LYS A 223 22.41 -10.50 9.49
CA LYS A 223 22.06 -11.77 10.17
C LYS A 223 20.67 -11.76 10.80
N GLU A 224 20.13 -10.59 11.11
CA GLU A 224 18.80 -10.44 11.69
C GLU A 224 17.70 -10.45 10.60
N VAL A 225 18.07 -10.32 9.33
CA VAL A 225 17.12 -10.19 8.22
C VAL A 225 16.45 -11.53 7.90
N LEU A 226 15.14 -11.60 8.09
CA LEU A 226 14.32 -12.78 7.80
C LEU A 226 13.47 -12.63 6.54
N ARG A 227 13.31 -11.40 6.04
CA ARG A 227 12.55 -11.08 4.84
C ARG A 227 13.08 -9.80 4.23
N VAL A 228 13.07 -9.72 2.91
CA VAL A 228 13.57 -8.57 2.14
C VAL A 228 12.48 -8.08 1.22
N GLY A 229 12.45 -6.80 0.89
CA GLY A 229 11.40 -6.32 -0.02
C GLY A 229 11.37 -4.84 -0.30
N ALA A 230 10.35 -4.47 -1.06
CA ALA A 230 9.90 -3.12 -1.35
C ALA A 230 8.43 -3.21 -1.78
N VAL A 231 7.72 -2.07 -1.90
CA VAL A 231 6.33 -2.12 -2.35
C VAL A 231 6.18 -2.79 -3.73
N PHE A 232 7.04 -2.43 -4.68
CA PHE A 232 7.03 -2.99 -6.03
C PHE A 232 8.35 -3.70 -6.34
N ALA A 233 8.29 -4.77 -7.16
CA ALA A 233 9.46 -5.50 -7.65
C ALA A 233 10.54 -4.57 -8.24
N SER A 234 10.14 -3.59 -9.05
CA SER A 234 11.03 -2.59 -9.64
C SER A 234 11.81 -1.78 -8.59
N GLY A 235 11.19 -1.47 -7.45
CA GLY A 235 11.84 -0.77 -6.34
C GLY A 235 12.95 -1.61 -5.71
N PHE A 236 12.70 -2.90 -5.51
CA PHE A 236 13.67 -3.82 -4.94
C PHE A 236 14.82 -4.13 -5.90
N ILE A 237 14.54 -4.32 -7.20
CA ILE A 237 15.58 -4.46 -8.23
C ILE A 237 16.48 -3.22 -8.29
N ARG A 238 15.91 -2.02 -8.18
CA ARG A 238 16.70 -0.79 -8.07
C ARG A 238 17.63 -0.78 -6.86
N ALA A 239 17.20 -1.32 -5.72
CA ALA A 239 18.07 -1.45 -4.55
C ALA A 239 19.22 -2.43 -4.79
N ILE A 240 18.96 -3.58 -5.42
CA ILE A 240 20.01 -4.54 -5.81
C ILE A 240 21.00 -3.90 -6.78
N LYS A 241 20.52 -3.17 -7.79
CA LYS A 241 21.36 -2.42 -8.74
C LYS A 241 22.14 -1.29 -8.07
N PHE A 242 21.59 -0.67 -7.04
CA PHE A 242 22.32 0.30 -6.24
C PHE A 242 23.50 -0.37 -5.51
N LEU A 243 23.28 -1.53 -4.88
CA LEU A 243 24.35 -2.29 -4.25
C LEU A 243 25.43 -2.68 -5.26
N GLU A 244 25.05 -3.19 -6.44
CA GLU A 244 25.97 -3.55 -7.53
C GLU A 244 26.92 -2.40 -7.90
N LYS A 245 26.41 -1.16 -7.89
CA LYS A 245 27.19 0.03 -8.21
C LYS A 245 27.99 0.60 -7.02
N HIS A 246 27.47 0.49 -5.80
CA HIS A 246 27.97 1.25 -4.63
C HIS A 246 28.58 0.39 -3.51
N TRP A 247 28.67 -0.94 -3.66
CA TRP A 247 29.15 -1.83 -2.59
C TRP A 247 30.53 -1.46 -2.03
N ARG A 248 31.45 -0.89 -2.84
CA ARG A 248 32.78 -0.46 -2.38
C ARG A 248 32.72 0.64 -1.34
N LEU A 249 31.84 1.64 -1.54
CA LEU A 249 31.62 2.72 -0.59
C LEU A 249 30.98 2.18 0.69
N LEU A 250 29.95 1.34 0.53
CA LEU A 250 29.27 0.70 1.66
C LEU A 250 30.23 -0.17 2.50
N CYS A 251 31.12 -0.94 1.87
CA CYS A 251 32.13 -1.73 2.57
C CYS A 251 33.14 -0.84 3.29
N ASN A 252 33.56 0.28 2.68
CA ASN A 252 34.44 1.24 3.34
C ASN A 252 33.79 1.81 4.61
N ASP A 253 32.54 2.25 4.52
CA ASP A 253 31.81 2.81 5.66
C ASP A 253 31.64 1.79 6.80
N ILE A 254 31.34 0.54 6.47
CA ILE A 254 31.27 -0.57 7.44
C ILE A 254 32.65 -0.82 8.07
N ARG A 255 33.72 -0.82 7.26
CA ARG A 255 35.08 -1.08 7.72
C ARG A 255 35.59 -0.01 8.69
N THR A 256 35.35 1.26 8.39
CA THR A 256 35.81 2.40 9.20
C THR A 256 34.84 2.80 10.30
N GLY A 257 33.57 2.39 10.19
CA GLY A 257 32.48 2.85 11.06
C GLY A 257 32.14 4.32 10.87
N THR A 258 32.40 4.88 9.68
CA THR A 258 32.10 6.28 9.35
C THR A 258 31.25 6.34 8.11
N ILE A 259 30.18 7.12 8.13
CA ILE A 259 29.29 7.26 6.97
C ILE A 259 29.87 8.23 5.92
N ASP A 260 29.73 7.85 4.64
CA ASP A 260 30.17 8.61 3.47
C ASP A 260 29.75 10.09 3.54
N PRO A 261 30.64 11.05 3.20
CA PRO A 261 30.35 12.48 3.29
C PRO A 261 29.29 12.97 2.27
N GLN A 262 28.95 12.20 1.24
CA GLN A 262 27.83 12.52 0.33
C GLN A 262 26.47 12.43 1.02
N ILE A 263 26.39 11.75 2.18
CA ILE A 263 25.17 11.71 3.00
C ILE A 263 25.11 12.98 3.85
N THR A 264 24.62 14.07 3.29
CA THR A 264 24.62 15.39 3.92
C THR A 264 23.45 15.62 4.90
N ASP A 265 22.38 14.82 4.82
CA ASP A 265 21.22 14.95 5.70
C ASP A 265 21.57 14.55 7.13
N GLN A 266 21.49 15.52 8.04
CA GLN A 266 21.93 15.35 9.43
C GLN A 266 21.10 14.31 10.18
N SER A 267 19.77 14.27 9.96
CA SER A 267 18.89 13.29 10.61
C SER A 267 19.19 11.87 10.13
N VAL A 268 19.50 11.70 8.84
CA VAL A 268 19.96 10.42 8.29
C VAL A 268 21.29 10.00 8.90
N ARG A 269 22.28 10.90 8.96
CA ARG A 269 23.60 10.60 9.56
C ARG A 269 23.44 10.14 11.01
N GLU A 270 22.70 10.88 11.83
CA GLU A 270 22.45 10.54 13.23
C GLU A 270 21.76 9.19 13.41
N ALA A 271 20.78 8.88 12.56
CA ALA A 271 20.07 7.59 12.62
C ALA A 271 20.98 6.42 12.23
N VAL A 272 21.78 6.56 11.17
CA VAL A 272 22.72 5.52 10.71
C VAL A 272 23.82 5.29 11.73
N MET A 273 24.37 6.35 12.35
CA MET A 273 25.45 6.23 13.33
C MET A 273 25.03 5.52 14.63
N LYS A 274 23.73 5.34 14.89
CA LYS A 274 23.24 4.48 15.98
C LYS A 274 23.41 2.98 15.69
N ILE A 275 23.55 2.62 14.40
CA ILE A 275 23.63 1.24 13.91
C ILE A 275 25.06 0.92 13.44
N LEU A 276 25.68 1.82 12.68
CA LEU A 276 26.99 1.65 12.07
C LEU A 276 28.08 1.58 13.14
N LYS A 277 28.89 0.51 13.10
CA LYS A 277 30.07 0.31 13.94
C LYS A 277 31.21 -0.20 13.03
N PRO A 278 32.49 0.10 13.35
CA PRO A 278 33.61 -0.46 12.60
C PRO A 278 33.57 -2.00 12.65
N ASP A 279 33.38 -2.64 11.50
CA ASP A 279 33.37 -4.09 11.35
C ASP A 279 34.11 -4.51 10.06
N PRO A 280 35.44 -4.60 10.09
CA PRO A 280 36.22 -5.05 8.94
C PRO A 280 35.85 -6.45 8.46
N LYS A 281 35.43 -7.36 9.36
CA LYS A 281 35.06 -8.73 8.98
C LYS A 281 33.80 -8.74 8.15
N LEU A 282 32.79 -7.95 8.53
CA LEU A 282 31.58 -7.78 7.73
C LEU A 282 31.88 -7.12 6.38
N ALA A 283 32.73 -6.09 6.36
CA ALA A 283 33.14 -5.44 5.11
C ALA A 283 33.82 -6.41 4.15
N ASP A 284 34.78 -7.21 4.64
CA ASP A 284 35.50 -8.20 3.81
C ASP A 284 34.57 -9.31 3.32
N PHE A 285 33.60 -9.73 4.12
CA PHE A 285 32.55 -10.67 3.70
C PHE A 285 31.69 -10.11 2.55
N ILE A 286 31.20 -8.87 2.69
CA ILE A 286 30.37 -8.22 1.65
C ILE A 286 31.18 -8.01 0.37
N GLU A 287 32.44 -7.59 0.50
CA GLU A 287 33.37 -7.42 -0.62
C GLU A 287 33.63 -8.75 -1.35
N ALA A 288 33.85 -9.84 -0.62
CA ALA A 288 34.03 -11.18 -1.20
C ALA A 288 32.78 -11.66 -1.97
N GLU A 289 31.58 -11.31 -1.51
CA GLU A 289 30.34 -11.69 -2.18
C GLU A 289 29.98 -10.80 -3.39
N CYS A 290 30.21 -9.49 -3.27
CA CYS A 290 29.89 -8.51 -4.32
C CYS A 290 30.93 -8.46 -5.45
N SER A 291 32.16 -8.91 -5.21
CA SER A 291 33.24 -8.94 -6.21
C SER A 291 33.18 -10.15 -7.17
N LYS A 292 32.27 -11.10 -6.93
CA LYS A 292 32.06 -12.27 -7.82
C LYS A 292 31.44 -11.83 -9.15
N ASP A 293 31.82 -12.51 -10.23
CA ASP A 293 31.28 -12.26 -11.59
C ASP A 293 29.76 -12.49 -11.66
N SER A 294 29.25 -13.49 -10.92
CA SER A 294 27.83 -13.83 -10.87
C SER A 294 27.15 -13.32 -9.61
N TRP A 295 26.08 -12.57 -9.82
CA TRP A 295 25.18 -12.06 -8.78
C TRP A 295 23.95 -12.96 -8.57
N GLN A 296 23.88 -14.13 -9.23
CA GLN A 296 22.79 -15.09 -9.03
C GLN A 296 22.74 -15.51 -7.56
N GLY A 297 21.62 -15.31 -6.87
CA GLY A 297 21.49 -15.65 -5.45
C GLY A 297 22.19 -14.70 -4.49
N ILE A 298 22.61 -13.50 -4.93
CA ILE A 298 23.28 -12.52 -4.05
C ILE A 298 22.47 -12.21 -2.77
N ILE A 299 21.14 -12.24 -2.85
CA ILE A 299 20.27 -11.95 -1.69
C ILE A 299 20.50 -12.98 -0.58
N THR A 300 20.44 -14.27 -0.90
CA THR A 300 20.62 -15.34 0.09
C THR A 300 22.07 -15.53 0.50
N ARG A 301 23.04 -14.98 -0.25
CA ARG A 301 24.44 -14.94 0.20
C ARG A 301 24.67 -13.84 1.23
N LEU A 302 24.20 -12.62 0.97
CA LEU A 302 24.39 -11.49 1.90
C LEU A 302 23.45 -11.57 3.12
N TRP A 303 22.21 -11.97 2.90
CA TRP A 303 21.16 -12.12 3.92
C TRP A 303 20.69 -13.59 4.00
N PRO A 304 21.50 -14.48 4.61
CA PRO A 304 21.29 -15.93 4.53
C PRO A 304 20.05 -16.44 5.27
N ASN A 305 19.50 -15.66 6.19
CA ASN A 305 18.28 -16.04 6.94
C ASN A 305 16.99 -15.58 6.25
N THR A 306 17.08 -14.99 5.05
CA THR A 306 15.92 -14.52 4.29
C THR A 306 15.02 -15.69 3.90
N LYS A 307 13.76 -15.66 4.35
CA LYS A 307 12.75 -16.69 4.09
C LYS A 307 11.96 -16.43 2.79
N TYR A 308 11.76 -15.16 2.44
CA TYR A 308 11.02 -14.75 1.24
C TYR A 308 11.33 -13.30 0.82
N VAL A 309 10.92 -12.96 -0.41
CA VAL A 309 10.96 -11.60 -0.98
C VAL A 309 9.55 -11.02 -1.03
N ASP A 310 9.29 -9.96 -0.26
CA ASP A 310 7.99 -9.28 -0.19
C ASP A 310 7.94 -8.12 -1.18
N VAL A 311 7.33 -8.37 -2.34
CA VAL A 311 7.24 -7.42 -3.46
C VAL A 311 6.01 -7.73 -4.30
N ILE A 312 5.31 -6.69 -4.75
CA ILE A 312 4.26 -6.86 -5.77
C ILE A 312 4.90 -7.32 -7.09
N VAL A 313 4.51 -8.51 -7.54
CA VAL A 313 4.84 -9.14 -8.84
C VAL A 313 3.60 -9.52 -9.65
N THR A 314 2.41 -9.11 -9.23
CA THR A 314 1.18 -9.21 -10.02
C THR A 314 1.07 -8.08 -11.06
N GLY A 315 0.15 -8.23 -12.02
CA GLY A 315 -0.06 -7.25 -13.09
C GLY A 315 1.21 -7.00 -13.91
N THR A 316 1.50 -5.73 -14.21
CA THR A 316 2.68 -5.33 -15.00
C THR A 316 4.01 -5.60 -14.29
N MET A 317 4.01 -5.87 -12.98
CA MET A 317 5.24 -6.20 -12.25
C MET A 317 5.70 -7.64 -12.48
N SER A 318 4.87 -8.50 -13.06
CA SER A 318 5.21 -9.91 -13.39
C SER A 318 6.42 -10.04 -14.31
N GLN A 319 6.70 -9.03 -15.15
CA GLN A 319 7.89 -8.98 -16.00
C GLN A 319 9.22 -9.09 -15.23
N TYR A 320 9.21 -8.75 -13.93
CA TYR A 320 10.39 -8.75 -13.08
C TYR A 320 10.65 -10.08 -12.36
N ILE A 321 9.72 -11.05 -12.44
CA ILE A 321 9.85 -12.35 -11.76
C ILE A 321 11.18 -13.04 -12.11
N PRO A 322 11.58 -13.19 -13.40
CA PRO A 322 12.83 -13.89 -13.72
C PRO A 322 14.08 -13.19 -13.16
N THR A 323 14.05 -11.85 -13.06
CA THR A 323 15.16 -11.07 -12.49
C THR A 323 15.24 -11.26 -10.98
N LEU A 324 14.10 -11.29 -10.30
CA LEU A 324 14.04 -11.55 -8.86
C LEU A 324 14.48 -12.97 -8.53
N ASP A 325 14.04 -13.97 -9.30
CA ASP A 325 14.45 -15.36 -9.13
C ASP A 325 15.96 -15.54 -9.29
N TYR A 326 16.55 -14.86 -10.28
CA TYR A 326 17.98 -14.82 -10.47
C TYR A 326 18.70 -14.29 -9.23
N TYR A 327 18.33 -13.12 -8.69
CA TYR A 327 19.01 -12.54 -7.53
C TYR A 327 18.69 -13.23 -6.20
N SER A 328 17.53 -13.87 -6.08
CA SER A 328 17.05 -14.50 -4.85
C SER A 328 17.42 -15.98 -4.74
N ASN A 329 17.86 -16.60 -5.84
CA ASN A 329 18.00 -18.05 -5.96
C ASN A 329 16.67 -18.79 -5.74
N GLY A 330 15.58 -18.22 -6.29
CA GLY A 330 14.25 -18.82 -6.24
C GLY A 330 13.56 -18.79 -4.88
N LEU A 331 13.86 -17.79 -4.03
CA LEU A 331 13.04 -17.54 -2.83
C LEU A 331 11.59 -17.24 -3.23
N HIS A 332 10.64 -17.60 -2.35
CA HIS A 332 9.22 -17.25 -2.55
C HIS A 332 9.05 -15.74 -2.75
N LEU A 333 8.36 -15.37 -3.84
CA LEU A 333 7.97 -13.99 -4.12
C LEU A 333 6.54 -13.78 -3.59
N VAL A 334 6.43 -13.00 -2.53
CA VAL A 334 5.17 -12.79 -1.80
C VAL A 334 4.51 -11.49 -2.23
N CYS A 335 3.26 -11.59 -2.68
CA CYS A 335 2.37 -10.46 -2.93
C CYS A 335 1.34 -10.34 -1.80
N THR A 336 1.52 -9.39 -0.89
CA THR A 336 0.74 -9.33 0.37
C THR A 336 -0.59 -8.59 0.26
N MET A 337 -0.67 -7.49 -0.50
CA MET A 337 -1.82 -6.60 -0.51
C MET A 337 -2.13 -6.01 -1.89
N TYR A 338 -3.38 -5.59 -2.07
CA TYR A 338 -3.88 -4.83 -3.21
C TYR A 338 -4.53 -3.53 -2.74
N ALA A 339 -4.04 -2.40 -3.24
CA ALA A 339 -4.46 -1.06 -2.83
C ALA A 339 -4.15 -0.01 -3.91
N SER A 340 -4.82 1.14 -3.83
CA SER A 340 -4.63 2.30 -4.68
C SER A 340 -4.59 3.60 -3.87
N SER A 341 -4.55 4.75 -4.57
CA SER A 341 -4.63 6.06 -3.92
C SER A 341 -6.05 6.39 -3.45
N GLU A 342 -7.07 5.91 -4.17
CA GLU A 342 -8.47 6.14 -3.81
C GLU A 342 -8.97 5.18 -2.71
N CYS A 343 -8.48 3.94 -2.66
CA CYS A 343 -8.94 2.97 -1.65
C CYS A 343 -7.91 1.86 -1.41
N TYR A 344 -7.87 1.35 -0.18
CA TYR A 344 -7.13 0.14 0.17
C TYR A 344 -8.09 -1.05 0.09
N PHE A 345 -7.83 -2.01 -0.80
CA PHE A 345 -8.84 -3.00 -1.18
C PHE A 345 -8.79 -4.26 -0.33
N GLY A 346 -7.65 -4.95 -0.33
CA GLY A 346 -7.61 -6.33 0.13
C GLY A 346 -6.23 -6.91 0.34
N VAL A 347 -6.21 -8.16 0.81
CA VAL A 347 -5.01 -8.90 1.18
C VAL A 347 -4.97 -10.27 0.50
N ASN A 348 -3.77 -10.80 0.27
CA ASN A 348 -3.59 -12.18 -0.17
C ASN A 348 -3.63 -13.12 1.04
N LEU A 349 -4.66 -13.96 1.13
CA LEU A 349 -4.83 -14.92 2.23
C LEU A 349 -3.98 -16.19 2.07
N ASN A 350 -3.34 -16.39 0.90
CA ASN A 350 -2.38 -17.47 0.66
C ASN A 350 -1.06 -16.87 0.13
N PRO A 351 -0.27 -16.18 0.98
CA PRO A 351 0.88 -15.41 0.55
C PRO A 351 2.03 -16.23 -0.07
N LEU A 352 2.08 -17.55 0.15
CA LEU A 352 3.10 -18.44 -0.43
C LEU A 352 2.69 -19.12 -1.74
N CYS A 353 1.51 -18.81 -2.29
CA CYS A 353 1.13 -19.28 -3.63
C CYS A 353 2.12 -18.82 -4.71
N LYS A 354 2.09 -19.48 -5.87
CA LYS A 354 2.93 -19.04 -6.99
C LYS A 354 2.50 -17.64 -7.46
N PRO A 355 3.42 -16.82 -7.99
CA PRO A 355 3.06 -15.50 -8.51
C PRO A 355 1.92 -15.48 -9.52
N SER A 356 1.76 -16.55 -10.32
CA SER A 356 0.68 -16.72 -11.30
C SER A 356 -0.67 -17.10 -10.70
N GLU A 357 -0.72 -17.46 -9.42
CA GLU A 357 -1.90 -17.95 -8.70
C GLU A 357 -2.38 -16.96 -7.63
N VAL A 358 -1.71 -15.81 -7.50
CA VAL A 358 -2.05 -14.77 -6.52
C VAL A 358 -3.48 -14.30 -6.73
N SER A 359 -4.27 -14.35 -5.66
CA SER A 359 -5.63 -13.80 -5.58
C SER A 359 -5.73 -12.91 -4.35
N TYR A 360 -6.39 -11.76 -4.48
CA TYR A 360 -6.61 -10.83 -3.38
C TYR A 360 -8.05 -10.93 -2.88
N THR A 361 -8.21 -11.13 -1.57
CA THR A 361 -9.52 -11.06 -0.91
C THR A 361 -9.77 -9.62 -0.49
N LEU A 362 -10.77 -8.98 -1.09
CA LEU A 362 -11.21 -7.64 -0.68
C LEU A 362 -11.73 -7.69 0.75
N VAL A 363 -11.31 -6.73 1.57
CA VAL A 363 -11.73 -6.64 2.98
C VAL A 363 -13.03 -5.82 3.03
N PRO A 364 -14.20 -6.42 3.35
CA PRO A 364 -15.50 -5.78 3.14
C PRO A 364 -15.75 -4.51 3.98
N THR A 365 -14.90 -4.21 4.95
CA THR A 365 -15.00 -3.00 5.79
C THR A 365 -14.32 -1.77 5.19
N MET A 366 -13.58 -1.92 4.09
CA MET A 366 -12.70 -0.86 3.58
C MET A 366 -13.47 0.21 2.79
N ALA A 367 -14.40 -0.22 1.95
CA ALA A 367 -15.27 0.61 1.13
C ALA A 367 -16.49 -0.24 0.72
N TYR A 368 -17.52 0.39 0.13
CA TYR A 368 -18.55 -0.35 -0.56
C TYR A 368 -18.08 -0.67 -1.99
N PHE A 369 -18.13 -1.95 -2.35
CA PHE A 369 -17.56 -2.52 -3.57
C PHE A 369 -18.68 -3.02 -4.49
N GLU A 370 -18.66 -2.54 -5.73
CA GLU A 370 -19.49 -3.00 -6.82
C GLU A 370 -18.60 -3.44 -7.99
N PHE A 371 -19.16 -4.26 -8.88
CA PHE A 371 -18.41 -4.89 -9.96
C PHE A 371 -19.17 -4.77 -11.28
N LEU A 372 -18.55 -4.12 -12.27
CA LEU A 372 -19.12 -3.99 -13.61
C LEU A 372 -18.64 -5.15 -14.49
N PRO A 373 -19.52 -6.03 -14.99
CA PRO A 373 -19.10 -7.16 -15.83
C PRO A 373 -18.39 -6.71 -17.11
N VAL A 374 -17.23 -7.30 -17.39
CA VAL A 374 -16.49 -7.05 -18.65
C VAL A 374 -16.88 -8.11 -19.67
N GLN A 375 -17.60 -7.71 -20.72
CA GLN A 375 -17.88 -8.59 -21.86
C GLN A 375 -16.73 -8.51 -22.87
N ARG A 376 -15.80 -9.48 -22.82
CA ARG A 376 -14.85 -9.67 -23.92
C ARG A 376 -15.59 -10.28 -25.11
N ASN A 377 -16.08 -9.45 -26.02
CA ASN A 377 -16.54 -9.96 -27.31
C ASN A 377 -15.35 -10.63 -28.03
N ASN A 378 -15.49 -11.91 -28.36
CA ASN A 378 -14.53 -12.72 -29.14
C ASN A 378 -14.45 -12.26 -30.62
N GLY A 379 -14.26 -10.97 -30.86
CA GLY A 379 -14.10 -10.37 -32.17
C GLY A 379 -12.97 -9.35 -32.12
N VAL A 380 -12.01 -9.49 -33.03
CA VAL A 380 -10.86 -8.60 -33.17
C VAL A 380 -11.34 -7.16 -33.37
N THR A 381 -11.34 -6.38 -32.29
CA THR A 381 -11.29 -4.92 -32.34
C THR A 381 -10.32 -4.43 -31.28
N SER A 382 -9.07 -4.26 -31.70
CA SER A 382 -8.13 -3.33 -31.11
C SER A 382 -8.71 -1.91 -31.23
N SER A 383 -9.56 -1.53 -30.31
CA SER A 383 -9.95 -0.14 -30.12
C SER A 383 -9.98 0.11 -28.63
N ILE A 384 -9.03 0.93 -28.19
CA ILE A 384 -9.01 1.61 -26.89
C ILE A 384 -10.42 2.18 -26.68
N SER A 385 -11.23 1.52 -25.86
CA SER A 385 -12.56 2.01 -25.53
C SER A 385 -12.37 3.19 -24.58
N VAL A 386 -12.49 4.39 -25.15
CA VAL A 386 -12.69 5.64 -24.41
C VAL A 386 -13.81 5.41 -23.38
N PRO A 387 -13.66 5.86 -22.11
CA PRO A 387 -14.71 5.72 -21.13
C PRO A 387 -15.89 6.58 -21.56
N LYS A 388 -16.89 5.95 -22.18
CA LYS A 388 -18.21 6.55 -22.34
C LYS A 388 -18.89 6.49 -20.98
N THR A 389 -19.61 7.54 -20.63
CA THR A 389 -20.65 7.48 -19.61
C THR A 389 -21.50 6.24 -19.84
N LEU A 390 -21.46 5.30 -18.89
CA LEU A 390 -22.20 4.04 -18.97
C LEU A 390 -23.69 4.33 -19.13
N ASN A 391 -24.34 3.64 -20.06
CA ASN A 391 -25.77 3.80 -20.29
C ASN A 391 -26.58 3.20 -19.12
N GLU A 392 -27.85 3.60 -18.94
CA GLU A 392 -28.69 3.18 -17.80
C GLU A 392 -28.80 1.64 -17.65
N LYS A 393 -28.63 0.89 -18.74
CA LYS A 393 -28.59 -0.57 -18.73
C LYS A 393 -27.31 -1.11 -18.09
N GLU A 394 -26.15 -0.57 -18.46
CA GLU A 394 -24.85 -0.96 -17.87
C GLU A 394 -24.78 -0.61 -16.36
N GLN A 395 -25.45 0.46 -15.91
CA GLN A 395 -25.55 0.78 -14.48
C GLN A 395 -26.39 -0.24 -13.70
N GLN A 396 -27.36 -0.90 -14.35
CA GLN A 396 -28.15 -2.00 -13.77
C GLN A 396 -27.39 -3.33 -13.75
N GLU A 397 -26.25 -3.44 -14.44
CA GLU A 397 -25.44 -4.66 -14.50
C GLU A 397 -24.42 -4.77 -13.35
N LEU A 398 -24.30 -3.75 -12.48
CA LEU A 398 -23.41 -3.80 -11.33
C LEU A 398 -23.78 -4.92 -10.36
N VAL A 399 -22.78 -5.72 -10.04
CA VAL A 399 -22.88 -6.86 -9.14
C VAL A 399 -22.29 -6.48 -7.78
N ASP A 400 -22.93 -6.88 -6.68
CA ASP A 400 -22.37 -6.69 -5.34
C ASP A 400 -21.19 -7.64 -5.09
N LEU A 401 -20.35 -7.31 -4.10
CA LEU A 401 -19.17 -8.11 -3.73
C LEU A 401 -19.44 -9.62 -3.56
N VAL A 402 -20.59 -10.00 -3.00
CA VAL A 402 -20.93 -11.41 -2.75
C VAL A 402 -21.57 -12.13 -3.95
N ASP A 403 -21.98 -11.37 -4.97
CA ASP A 403 -22.76 -11.89 -6.10
C ASP A 403 -21.88 -12.11 -7.35
N VAL A 404 -20.57 -11.80 -7.26
CA VAL A 404 -19.61 -12.04 -8.34
C VAL A 404 -19.52 -13.54 -8.68
N LYS A 405 -19.34 -13.84 -9.97
CA LYS A 405 -19.31 -15.22 -10.47
C LYS A 405 -17.87 -15.69 -10.65
N LEU A 406 -17.58 -16.90 -10.18
CA LEU A 406 -16.29 -17.54 -10.40
C LEU A 406 -15.95 -17.61 -11.89
N GLY A 407 -14.75 -17.15 -12.25
CA GLY A 407 -14.27 -17.15 -13.64
C GLY A 407 -14.77 -15.99 -14.51
N GLN A 408 -15.61 -15.10 -13.99
CA GLN A 408 -16.07 -13.90 -14.69
C GLN A 408 -15.12 -12.72 -14.43
N GLU A 409 -14.92 -11.89 -15.45
CA GLU A 409 -14.13 -10.66 -15.35
C GLU A 409 -15.01 -9.45 -15.07
N TYR A 410 -14.51 -8.54 -14.22
CA TYR A 410 -15.20 -7.34 -13.78
C TYR A 410 -14.24 -6.16 -13.68
N GLU A 411 -14.75 -4.95 -13.88
CA GLU A 411 -14.12 -3.70 -13.48
C GLU A 411 -14.60 -3.32 -12.07
N LEU A 412 -13.66 -2.91 -11.21
CA LEU A 412 -13.94 -2.60 -9.81
C LEU A 412 -14.53 -1.19 -9.69
N VAL A 413 -15.67 -1.08 -9.03
CA VAL A 413 -16.33 0.20 -8.71
C VAL A 413 -16.33 0.39 -7.20
N VAL A 414 -15.91 1.57 -6.75
CA VAL A 414 -15.77 1.86 -5.31
C VAL A 414 -16.60 3.06 -4.88
N THR A 415 -17.19 2.92 -3.69
CA THR A 415 -17.79 4.01 -2.92
C THR A 415 -17.09 4.11 -1.57
N THR A 416 -16.46 5.25 -1.30
CA THR A 416 -15.56 5.45 -0.14
C THR A 416 -16.11 6.47 0.85
N TYR A 417 -15.57 6.44 2.07
CA TYR A 417 -15.90 7.43 3.11
C TYR A 417 -15.47 8.86 2.76
N SER A 418 -14.45 9.05 1.91
CA SER A 418 -13.97 10.38 1.51
C SER A 418 -14.79 11.02 0.38
N GLY A 419 -15.87 10.37 -0.07
CA GLY A 419 -16.87 10.96 -0.95
C GLY A 419 -16.76 10.58 -2.42
N THR A 420 -15.84 9.70 -2.80
CA THR A 420 -15.96 9.04 -4.12
C THR A 420 -17.14 8.08 -4.07
N SER A 421 -18.14 8.30 -4.92
CA SER A 421 -19.35 7.47 -5.01
C SER A 421 -19.40 6.82 -6.37
N LYS A 422 -19.47 5.48 -6.42
CA LYS A 422 -19.48 4.67 -7.65
C LYS A 422 -18.40 5.05 -8.67
N THR A 423 -17.18 5.24 -8.19
CA THR A 423 -16.05 5.58 -9.06
C THR A 423 -15.39 4.32 -9.59
N LEU A 424 -15.20 4.23 -10.90
CA LEU A 424 -14.39 3.18 -11.52
C LEU A 424 -12.96 3.29 -10.99
N SER A 425 -12.50 2.23 -10.34
CA SER A 425 -11.13 2.11 -9.86
C SER A 425 -10.22 1.71 -11.02
N LEU A 426 -9.09 2.40 -11.15
CA LEU A 426 -8.20 2.35 -12.31
C LEU A 426 -7.28 1.12 -12.33
#